data_AF-A0A6B4JK03-F1
#
_entry.id   AF-A0A6B4JK03-F1
#
_cell.length_a   1.000
_cell.length_b   1.000
_cell.length_c   1.000
_cell.angle_alpha   90.00
_cell.angle_beta   90.00
_cell.angle_gamma   90.00
#
_symmetry.space_group_name_H-M   'P 1'
#
loop_
_entity.id
_entity.type
_entity.pdbx_description
1 polymer ?
#
loop_
_entity_poly.entity_id
_entity_poly.type
_entity_poly.pdbx_seq_one_letter_code
_entity_poly.pdbx_strand_id
1 'polypeptide(L)'
;MMDEIITVEQREKLYNEIWEEPIAIVSKRYGMSDMTLKKRCNKLNIPLTPSGYWKRIKSGQKIEKSPLSKVFRRYVGFVRKSKINYMYNSTELSDEDLSILKDQELSLLTEESRVIIQEKCNKVIVKNQLRNPHQLILDHQDEMLLRKKKEKEFKEKKLSF
;
A
#
# COMPACT_ATOMS: atom_id res chain seq x y z
N MET A 1 9.39 -17.32 11.84
CA MET A 1 10.08 -16.45 12.82
C MET A 1 9.33 -15.13 12.79
N MET A 2 8.57 -14.85 13.84
CA MET A 2 7.38 -13.99 13.84
C MET A 2 7.59 -12.61 13.19
N ASP A 3 6.72 -12.26 12.23
CA ASP A 3 6.38 -10.88 11.94
C ASP A 3 5.64 -10.33 13.18
N GLU A 4 6.42 -9.86 14.16
CA GLU A 4 5.88 -9.17 15.34
C GLU A 4 5.05 -7.97 14.88
N ILE A 5 3.76 -8.01 15.21
CA ILE A 5 2.84 -6.90 15.07
C ILE A 5 3.40 -5.74 15.92
N ILE A 6 3.93 -4.71 15.27
CA ILE A 6 4.39 -3.47 15.91
C ILE A 6 3.21 -2.49 16.00
N THR A 7 2.98 -1.94 17.20
CA THR A 7 1.99 -0.87 17.40
C THR A 7 2.55 0.49 16.92
N VAL A 8 1.66 1.48 16.71
CA VAL A 8 2.06 2.84 16.31
C VAL A 8 3.00 3.47 17.34
N GLU A 9 2.71 3.28 18.63
CA GLU A 9 3.55 3.75 19.73
C GLU A 9 4.94 3.10 19.72
N GLN A 10 5.03 1.79 19.47
CA GLN A 10 6.31 1.08 19.37
C GLN A 10 7.11 1.57 18.16
N ARG A 11 6.44 1.91 17.06
CA ARG A 11 7.08 2.48 15.86
C ARG A 11 7.66 3.88 16.15
N GLU A 12 6.91 4.73 16.84
CA GLU A 12 7.37 6.06 17.27
C GLU A 12 8.54 5.97 18.24
N LYS A 13 8.47 5.05 19.22
CA LYS A 13 9.56 4.78 20.13
C LYS A 13 10.84 4.37 19.40
N LEU A 14 10.73 3.43 18.46
CA LEU A 14 11.88 2.98 17.67
C LEU A 14 12.47 4.10 16.80
N TYR A 15 11.63 4.98 16.23
CA TYR A 15 12.10 6.18 15.54
C TYR A 15 12.90 7.09 16.47
N ASN A 16 12.38 7.41 17.67
CA ASN A 16 13.08 8.27 18.62
C ASN A 16 14.45 7.69 19.01
N GLU A 17 14.50 6.39 19.33
CA GLU A 17 15.75 5.71 19.70
C GLU A 17 16.81 5.76 18.58
N ILE A 18 16.41 5.60 17.32
CA ILE A 18 17.33 5.66 16.17
C ILE A 18 17.85 7.08 15.91
N TRP A 19 17.07 8.10 16.27
CA TRP A 19 17.46 9.50 16.12
C TRP A 19 18.19 10.05 17.36
N GLU A 20 18.19 9.34 18.47
CA GLU A 20 18.95 9.65 19.70
C GLU A 20 20.29 8.92 19.75
N GLU A 21 20.36 7.70 19.21
CA GLU A 21 21.56 6.88 19.24
C GLU A 21 21.88 6.20 17.89
N PRO A 22 23.18 5.91 17.61
CA PRO A 22 23.56 5.12 16.46
C PRO A 22 22.87 3.76 16.41
N ILE A 23 22.45 3.36 15.22
CA ILE A 23 21.72 2.10 14.99
C ILE A 23 22.46 0.85 15.50
N ALA A 24 23.80 0.90 15.58
CA ALA A 24 24.65 -0.18 16.10
C ALA A 24 24.52 -0.39 17.62
N ILE A 25 24.04 0.63 18.35
CA ILE A 25 23.73 0.54 19.78
C ILE A 25 22.30 0.05 19.95
N VAL A 26 21.37 0.65 19.20
CA VAL A 26 19.95 0.29 19.20
C VAL A 26 19.75 -1.18 18.81
N SER A 27 20.42 -1.66 17.76
CA SER A 27 20.34 -3.05 17.29
C SER A 27 20.66 -4.08 18.38
N LYS A 28 21.70 -3.81 19.18
CA LYS A 28 22.11 -4.66 20.30
C LYS A 28 21.04 -4.73 21.39
N ARG A 29 20.37 -3.62 21.72
CA ARG A 29 19.25 -3.61 22.70
C ARG A 29 18.11 -4.50 22.26
N TYR A 30 17.84 -4.57 20.96
CA TYR A 30 16.80 -5.43 20.40
C TYR A 30 17.27 -6.86 20.10
N GLY A 31 18.53 -7.22 20.39
CA GLY A 31 19.08 -8.54 20.05
C GLY A 31 19.14 -8.81 18.54
N MET A 32 19.23 -7.76 17.73
CA MET A 32 19.22 -7.84 16.27
C MET A 32 20.56 -7.42 15.67
N SER A 33 20.85 -7.89 14.47
CA SER A 33 21.94 -7.32 13.66
C SER A 33 21.54 -5.93 13.15
N ASP A 34 22.53 -5.05 12.94
CA ASP A 34 22.33 -3.71 12.35
C ASP A 34 21.57 -3.78 11.03
N MET A 35 21.89 -4.77 10.20
CA MET A 35 21.22 -4.99 8.91
C MET A 35 19.77 -5.46 9.08
N THR A 36 19.51 -6.29 10.08
CA THR A 36 18.15 -6.73 10.42
C THR A 36 17.31 -5.55 10.89
N LEU A 37 17.86 -4.70 11.78
CA LEU A 37 17.16 -3.52 12.26
C LEU A 37 16.89 -2.51 11.15
N LYS A 38 17.87 -2.26 10.26
CA LYS A 38 17.68 -1.42 9.06
C LYS A 38 16.57 -1.95 8.15
N LYS A 39 16.55 -3.26 7.87
CA LYS A 39 15.47 -3.89 7.09
C LYS A 39 14.11 -3.71 7.76
N ARG A 40 14.05 -3.84 9.09
CA ARG A 40 12.82 -3.63 9.87
C ARG A 40 12.35 -2.17 9.79
N CYS A 41 13.25 -1.21 9.95
CA CYS A 41 12.94 0.23 9.80
C CYS A 41 12.41 0.56 8.40
N ASN A 42 13.05 0.02 7.36
CA ASN A 42 12.58 0.19 5.97
C ASN A 42 11.19 -0.41 5.76
N LYS A 43 10.92 -1.61 6.30
CA LYS A 43 9.56 -2.20 6.24
C LYS A 43 8.52 -1.29 6.91
N LEU A 44 8.87 -0.70 8.05
CA LEU A 44 8.03 0.20 8.84
C LEU A 44 7.99 1.66 8.35
N ASN A 45 8.65 1.99 7.22
CA ASN A 45 8.81 3.37 6.73
C ASN A 45 9.33 4.34 7.83
N ILE A 46 10.26 3.86 8.66
CA ILE A 46 10.97 4.71 9.64
C ILE A 46 12.19 5.30 8.93
N PRO A 47 12.30 6.65 8.80
CA PRO A 47 13.46 7.26 8.18
C PRO A 47 14.69 7.05 9.06
N LEU A 48 15.77 6.58 8.44
CA LEU A 48 17.05 6.31 9.09
C LEU A 48 17.92 7.57 9.07
N THR A 49 18.81 7.70 10.05
CA THR A 49 19.80 8.78 10.06
C THR A 49 20.71 8.69 8.83
N PRO A 50 20.95 9.80 8.10
CA PRO A 50 21.85 9.80 6.94
C PRO A 50 23.29 9.45 7.33
N SER A 51 24.07 8.96 6.36
CA SER A 51 25.49 8.65 6.59
C SER A 51 26.23 9.92 7.04
N GLY A 52 27.00 9.81 8.12
CA GLY A 52 27.73 10.95 8.69
C GLY A 52 26.90 11.87 9.61
N TYR A 53 25.60 11.62 9.81
CA TYR A 53 24.75 12.36 10.76
C TYR A 53 25.43 12.50 12.14
N TRP A 54 25.88 11.38 12.70
CA TRP A 54 26.55 11.34 14.01
C TRP A 54 27.90 12.07 14.05
N LYS A 55 28.63 12.13 12.93
CA LYS A 55 29.88 12.90 12.85
C LYS A 55 29.58 14.40 12.93
N ARG A 56 28.54 14.85 12.22
CA ARG A 56 28.09 16.25 12.19
C ARG A 56 27.47 16.70 13.53
N ILE A 57 26.73 15.82 14.21
CA ILE A 57 26.26 16.05 15.59
C ILE A 57 27.45 16.21 16.54
N LYS A 58 28.46 15.34 16.45
CA LYS A 58 29.70 15.46 17.25
C LYS A 58 30.46 16.75 16.99
N SER A 59 30.39 17.30 15.79
CA SER A 59 30.98 18.61 15.46
C SER A 59 30.09 19.80 15.82
N GLY A 60 29.00 19.60 16.57
CA GLY A 60 28.11 20.67 17.05
C GLY A 60 27.16 21.25 15.99
N GLN A 61 27.00 20.61 14.83
CA GLN A 61 26.05 21.08 13.82
C GLN A 61 24.61 20.73 14.21
N LYS A 62 23.71 21.71 14.11
CA LYS A 62 22.26 21.47 14.18
C LYS A 62 21.79 20.89 12.84
N ILE A 63 21.18 19.72 12.88
CA ILE A 63 20.63 19.03 11.72
C ILE A 63 19.18 18.71 12.02
N GLU A 64 18.28 19.04 11.10
CA GLU A 64 16.86 18.77 11.25
C GLU A 64 16.59 17.26 11.18
N LYS A 65 15.71 16.79 12.08
CA LYS A 65 15.25 15.40 12.07
C LYS A 65 14.18 15.25 10.99
N SER A 66 14.33 14.25 10.12
CA SER A 66 13.31 13.96 9.11
C SER A 66 12.04 13.48 9.82
N PRO A 67 10.87 14.06 9.55
CA PRO A 67 9.64 13.72 10.26
C PRO A 67 9.27 12.25 10.03
N LEU A 68 8.76 11.61 11.08
CA LEU A 68 8.25 10.25 10.98
C LEU A 68 6.97 10.26 10.12
N SER A 69 6.95 9.47 9.04
CA SER A 69 5.75 9.32 8.22
C SER A 69 4.60 8.78 9.08
N LYS A 70 3.38 9.30 8.92
CA LYS A 70 2.21 8.72 9.60
C LYS A 70 1.90 7.36 8.98
N VAL A 71 1.82 6.30 9.80
CA VAL A 71 1.48 4.94 9.33
C VAL A 71 0.22 4.51 10.05
N PHE A 72 -0.86 4.33 9.28
CA PHE A 72 -2.15 3.87 9.77
C PHE A 72 -2.17 2.34 9.86
N ARG A 73 -2.77 1.80 10.92
CA ARG A 73 -2.49 0.50 11.59
C ARG A 73 -2.61 -0.78 10.76
N ARG A 74 -2.99 -0.74 9.50
CA ARG A 74 -3.03 -1.91 8.63
C ARG A 74 -2.98 -1.41 7.21
N TYR A 75 -1.92 -1.70 6.46
CA TYR A 75 -1.94 -1.96 5.02
C TYR A 75 -0.51 -1.99 4.47
N VAL A 76 -0.07 -3.17 4.05
CA VAL A 76 0.79 -3.30 2.88
C VAL A 76 0.20 -4.44 2.05
N GLY A 77 -0.70 -4.09 1.14
CA GLY A 77 -1.07 -5.01 0.05
C GLY A 77 0.12 -5.09 -0.91
N PHE A 78 0.77 -6.24 -0.99
CA PHE A 78 1.86 -6.45 -1.95
C PHE A 78 1.28 -6.72 -3.34
N VAL A 79 1.36 -5.76 -4.27
CA VAL A 79 1.16 -6.08 -5.69
C VAL A 79 2.49 -6.53 -6.25
N ARG A 80 2.72 -7.86 -6.18
CA ARG A 80 3.85 -8.60 -6.77
C ARG A 80 5.11 -7.74 -6.89
N LYS A 81 5.83 -7.58 -5.77
CA LYS A 81 7.12 -6.86 -5.62
C LYS A 81 7.07 -5.33 -5.40
N SER A 82 5.93 -4.65 -5.48
CA SER A 82 5.81 -3.20 -5.19
C SER A 82 4.97 -2.95 -3.93
N LYS A 83 5.40 -2.02 -3.07
CA LYS A 83 4.68 -1.57 -1.86
C LYS A 83 3.67 -0.50 -2.25
N ILE A 84 2.37 -0.76 -2.07
CA ILE A 84 1.32 0.25 -2.23
C ILE A 84 1.17 0.99 -0.91
N ASN A 85 1.31 2.32 -0.96
CA ASN A 85 1.12 3.20 0.18
C ASN A 85 -0.22 3.95 0.04
N TYR A 86 -0.97 4.01 1.12
CA TYR A 86 -2.22 4.75 1.23
C TYR A 86 -1.96 6.12 1.85
N MET A 87 -2.62 7.15 1.34
CA MET A 87 -2.50 8.52 1.83
C MET A 87 -3.40 8.77 3.05
N TYR A 88 -4.59 8.15 3.07
CA TYR A 88 -5.58 8.25 4.13
C TYR A 88 -6.17 6.89 4.49
N ASN A 89 -6.63 6.75 5.73
CA ASN A 89 -7.43 5.59 6.15
C ASN A 89 -8.90 5.87 5.83
N SER A 90 -9.52 5.10 4.93
CA SER A 90 -10.93 5.28 4.57
C SER A 90 -11.89 5.12 5.77
N THR A 91 -11.43 4.48 6.85
CA THR A 91 -12.21 4.29 8.09
C THR A 91 -12.20 5.51 9.01
N GLU A 92 -11.29 6.45 8.79
CA GLU A 92 -11.10 7.66 9.61
C GLU A 92 -11.56 8.94 8.90
N LEU A 93 -11.99 8.83 7.65
CA LEU A 93 -12.47 9.95 6.83
C LEU A 93 -13.96 10.16 7.12
N SER A 94 -14.40 11.42 7.21
CA SER A 94 -15.83 11.72 7.29
C SER A 94 -16.50 11.45 5.95
N ASP A 95 -17.83 11.37 5.94
CA ASP A 95 -18.59 11.20 4.69
C ASP A 95 -18.36 12.38 3.73
N GLU A 96 -18.14 13.60 4.25
CA GLU A 96 -17.75 14.77 3.45
C GLU A 96 -16.37 14.57 2.81
N ASP A 97 -15.38 14.12 3.58
CA ASP A 97 -14.04 13.84 3.04
C ASP A 97 -14.09 12.73 1.97
N LEU A 98 -14.85 11.67 2.21
CA LEU A 98 -15.05 10.57 1.26
C LEU A 98 -15.75 11.05 -0.01
N SER A 99 -16.68 12.01 0.10
CA SER A 99 -17.35 12.60 -1.05
C SER A 99 -16.38 13.39 -1.94
N ILE A 100 -15.46 14.16 -1.35
CA ILE A 100 -14.42 14.90 -2.06
C ILE A 100 -13.45 13.94 -2.77
N LEU A 101 -13.13 12.83 -2.11
CA LEU A 101 -12.21 11.81 -2.64
C LEU A 101 -12.84 10.94 -3.74
N LYS A 102 -14.16 10.88 -3.85
CA LYS A 102 -14.88 10.05 -4.82
C LYS A 102 -14.60 10.47 -6.26
N ASP A 103 -14.43 11.77 -6.49
CA ASP A 103 -14.28 12.32 -7.84
C ASP A 103 -12.84 12.19 -8.37
N GLN A 104 -11.88 11.88 -7.50
CA GLN A 104 -10.48 11.74 -7.86
C GLN A 104 -10.09 10.25 -7.92
N GLU A 105 -9.69 9.78 -9.10
CA GLU A 105 -9.24 8.40 -9.29
C GLU A 105 -8.05 8.08 -8.38
N LEU A 106 -8.12 6.95 -7.68
CA LEU A 106 -7.08 6.47 -6.76
C LEU A 106 -6.69 7.51 -5.69
N SER A 107 -7.64 8.37 -5.29
CA SER A 107 -7.45 9.45 -4.30
C SER A 107 -6.88 8.97 -2.96
N LEU A 108 -7.25 7.75 -2.55
CA LEU A 108 -6.78 7.08 -1.33
C LEU A 108 -5.30 6.68 -1.37
N LEU A 109 -4.66 6.71 -2.54
CA LEU A 109 -3.27 6.30 -2.72
C LEU A 109 -2.32 7.50 -2.76
N THR A 110 -1.07 7.29 -2.33
CA THR A 110 -0.02 8.30 -2.51
C THR A 110 0.31 8.51 -3.99
N GLU A 111 0.83 9.69 -4.35
CA GLU A 111 1.22 9.99 -5.74
C GLU A 111 2.22 8.98 -6.31
N GLU A 112 3.21 8.55 -5.50
CA GLU A 112 4.15 7.50 -5.88
C GLU A 112 3.44 6.18 -6.27
N SER A 113 2.42 5.79 -5.50
CA SER A 113 1.65 4.57 -5.75
C SER A 113 0.78 4.71 -7.01
N ARG A 114 0.21 5.89 -7.24
CA ARG A 114 -0.57 6.18 -8.45
C ARG A 114 0.29 6.07 -9.69
N VAL A 115 1.50 6.64 -9.69
CA VAL A 115 2.44 6.52 -10.82
C VAL A 115 2.77 5.05 -11.11
N ILE A 116 3.09 4.26 -10.08
CA ILE A 116 3.39 2.82 -10.24
C ILE A 116 2.20 2.05 -10.83
N ILE A 117 0.99 2.33 -10.35
CA ILE A 117 -0.22 1.68 -10.85
C ILE A 117 -0.49 2.10 -12.29
N GLN A 118 -0.40 3.40 -12.60
CA GLN A 118 -0.59 3.92 -13.94
C GLN A 118 0.39 3.29 -14.92
N GLU A 119 1.68 3.23 -14.57
CA GLU A 119 2.69 2.58 -15.40
C GLU A 119 2.41 1.09 -15.63
N LYS A 120 1.88 0.38 -14.64
CA LYS A 120 1.50 -1.04 -14.78
C LYS A 120 0.25 -1.19 -15.63
N CYS A 121 -0.78 -0.39 -15.41
CA CYS A 121 -2.02 -0.41 -16.18
C CYS A 121 -1.76 -0.07 -17.65
N ASN A 122 -0.88 0.89 -17.93
CA ASN A 122 -0.49 1.25 -19.30
C ASN A 122 0.21 0.09 -20.04
N LYS A 123 0.82 -0.87 -19.32
CA LYS A 123 1.40 -2.09 -19.92
C LYS A 123 0.36 -3.16 -20.22
N VAL A 124 -0.84 -3.06 -19.65
CA VAL A 124 -1.93 -3.99 -19.90
C VAL A 124 -2.63 -3.59 -21.20
N ILE A 125 -2.26 -4.24 -22.30
CA ILE A 125 -2.90 -4.05 -23.60
C ILE A 125 -3.96 -5.13 -23.78
N VAL A 126 -5.23 -4.74 -23.73
CA VAL A 126 -6.35 -5.62 -24.08
C VAL A 126 -6.58 -5.53 -25.58
N LYS A 127 -6.38 -6.63 -26.30
CA LYS A 127 -6.65 -6.69 -27.74
C LYS A 127 -8.15 -6.69 -28.00
N ASN A 128 -8.59 -6.06 -29.10
CA ASN A 128 -10.00 -5.99 -29.50
C ASN A 128 -10.65 -7.35 -29.81
N GLN A 129 -9.84 -8.41 -29.99
CA GLN A 129 -10.30 -9.77 -30.26
C GLN A 129 -9.78 -10.72 -29.18
N LEU A 130 -10.70 -11.48 -28.58
CA LEU A 130 -10.39 -12.56 -27.63
C LEU A 130 -9.91 -13.81 -28.38
N ARG A 131 -8.64 -13.82 -28.77
CA ARG A 131 -8.05 -14.94 -29.52
C ARG A 131 -7.74 -16.18 -28.67
N ASN A 132 -7.37 -15.97 -27.41
CA ASN A 132 -7.11 -17.05 -26.46
C ASN A 132 -7.52 -16.60 -25.05
N PRO A 133 -8.83 -16.48 -24.78
CA PRO A 133 -9.33 -16.12 -23.47
C PRO A 133 -8.98 -17.18 -22.41
N HIS A 134 -8.76 -16.73 -21.18
CA HIS A 134 -8.67 -17.62 -20.04
C HIS A 134 -10.04 -18.30 -19.78
N GLN A 135 -10.05 -19.52 -19.25
CA GLN A 135 -11.29 -20.29 -19.03
C GLN A 135 -12.37 -19.50 -18.28
N LEU A 136 -11.99 -18.81 -17.20
CA LEU A 136 -12.89 -17.93 -16.45
C LEU A 136 -13.65 -16.89 -17.30
N ILE A 137 -13.05 -16.42 -18.40
CA ILE A 137 -13.71 -15.47 -19.30
C ILE A 137 -14.77 -16.20 -20.16
N LEU A 138 -14.47 -17.41 -20.61
CA LEU A 138 -15.41 -18.26 -21.36
C LEU A 138 -16.60 -18.65 -20.48
N ASP A 139 -16.33 -19.15 -19.27
CA ASP A 139 -17.36 -19.53 -18.29
C ASP A 139 -18.32 -18.35 -18.02
N HIS A 140 -17.76 -17.15 -17.85
CA HIS A 140 -18.56 -15.95 -17.64
C HIS A 140 -19.39 -15.56 -18.87
N GLN A 141 -18.86 -15.73 -20.09
CA GLN A 141 -19.62 -15.48 -21.32
C GLN A 141 -20.81 -16.43 -21.44
N ASP A 142 -20.60 -17.71 -21.18
CA ASP A 142 -21.66 -18.73 -21.20
C ASP A 142 -22.73 -18.44 -20.14
N GLU A 143 -22.31 -18.05 -18.93
CA GLU A 143 -23.23 -17.60 -17.88
C GLU A 143 -24.08 -16.40 -18.33
N MET A 144 -23.44 -15.40 -18.93
CA MET A 144 -24.14 -14.20 -19.43
C MET A 144 -25.12 -14.52 -20.56
N LEU A 145 -24.79 -15.48 -21.44
CA LEU A 145 -25.69 -15.96 -22.48
C LEU A 145 -26.91 -16.68 -21.89
N LEU A 146 -26.69 -17.54 -20.89
CA LEU A 146 -27.77 -18.24 -20.18
C LEU A 146 -28.70 -17.25 -19.48
N ARG A 147 -28.16 -16.22 -18.82
CA ARG A 147 -28.96 -15.15 -18.18
C ARG A 147 -29.83 -14.43 -19.19
N LYS A 148 -29.26 -13.98 -20.32
CA LYS A 148 -30.01 -13.32 -21.40
C LYS A 148 -31.12 -14.20 -21.98
N LYS A 149 -30.85 -15.50 -22.15
CA LYS A 149 -31.85 -16.46 -22.66
C LYS A 149 -33.02 -16.59 -21.70
N LYS A 150 -32.75 -16.77 -20.40
CA LYS A 150 -33.78 -16.84 -19.34
C LYS A 150 -34.59 -15.55 -19.26
N GLU A 151 -33.95 -14.38 -19.36
CA GLU A 151 -34.64 -13.08 -19.38
C GLU A 151 -35.57 -12.95 -20.59
N LYS A 152 -35.16 -13.45 -21.76
CA LYS A 152 -35.98 -13.46 -22.97
C LYS A 152 -37.20 -14.37 -22.81
N GLU A 153 -36.99 -15.60 -22.35
CA GLU A 153 -38.09 -16.56 -22.08
C GLU A 153 -39.07 -16.02 -21.02
N PHE A 154 -38.56 -15.34 -19.99
CA PHE A 154 -39.40 -14.70 -18.98
C PHE A 154 -40.23 -13.55 -19.56
N LYS A 155 -39.64 -12.72 -20.43
CA LYS A 155 -40.37 -11.65 -21.14
C LYS A 155 -41.44 -12.22 -22.08
N GLU A 156 -41.11 -13.26 -22.84
CA GLU A 156 -42.06 -13.93 -23.75
C GLU A 156 -43.24 -14.54 -22.99
N LYS A 157 -42.98 -15.22 -21.86
CA LYS A 157 -44.04 -15.72 -20.97
C LYS A 157 -44.89 -14.60 -20.37
N LYS A 158 -44.31 -13.44 -20.09
CA LYS A 158 -45.04 -12.27 -19.56
C LYS A 158 -45.92 -11.59 -20.63
N LEU A 159 -45.58 -11.71 -21.91
CA LEU A 159 -46.40 -11.21 -23.03
C LEU A 159 -47.51 -12.18 -23.47
N SER A 160 -47.46 -13.45 -23.06
CA SER A 160 -48.47 -14.47 -23.39
C SER A 160 -49.60 -14.58 -22.35
N PHE A 161 -49.64 -13.69 -21.35
CA PHE A 161 -50.73 -13.50 -20.39
C PHE A 161 -51.34 -12.11 -20.60
#